data_AF-A0AA36J097-F1
#
_entry.id   AF-A0AA36J097-F1
#
_cell.length_a   1.000
_cell.length_b   1.000
_cell.length_c   1.000
_cell.angle_alpha   90.00
_cell.angle_beta   90.00
_cell.angle_gamma   90.00
#
_symmetry.space_group_name_H-M   'P 1'
#
loop_
_entity.id
_entity.type
_entity.pdbx_description
1 polymer ?
#
loop_
_entity_poly.entity_id
_entity_poly.type
_entity_poly.pdbx_seq_one_letter_code
_entity_poly.pdbx_strand_id
1 'polypeptide(L)'
;MPKQKLPKLQANVNRRAQQIITAHMQLEEQGIGTVSNSGVPILSKLERTAPKTARTHDVSHLCDQRMTLAPCIPASLIEAEDHVYESSFMPLDATSLYSEDDGLWHTKVFPSETPSSRTDAVMLDNWVNKALAKVEDHVTATQRSRDDFSQTVRELVPVLSVALHETVRQVMHHCPERGHALEKIWRTYVELFERVLDQMQQSLQVHKDRTEQVQLHLKDAHQEVRVLKREHPEQMHSIISELEAKFLQRQKNFESDLQEAEEENMAAKTAIRTQHRELESWYPGFPHYQDSFVKNLLPQQDHGGISSAMFKESAEDTAPEVAMAEDFKRLLAALPPEKRKIIGKDLMGLIDGDEVERMQKDDTPLNLEEQQQEIEEIEKLQGELQVQEEYMKELKMEIARLEAESLLHEEGFTDLDFGEAGQRPGDLLDAPEAVMEAERSNSEASSDAEEKSQKQQHL
;
A
#
# COMPACT_ATOMS: atom_id res chain seq x y z
N MET A 1 18.72 -6.17 -10.16
CA MET A 1 18.29 -5.30 -11.29
C MET A 1 18.34 -3.85 -10.84
N PRO A 2 19.21 -2.99 -11.43
CA PRO A 2 19.31 -1.59 -11.00
C PRO A 2 18.05 -0.80 -11.41
N LYS A 3 17.38 -0.18 -10.44
CA LYS A 3 16.16 0.63 -10.64
C LYS A 3 16.49 1.81 -11.56
N GLN A 4 15.96 1.79 -12.79
CA GLN A 4 16.05 2.90 -13.72
C GLN A 4 15.32 4.12 -13.13
N LYS A 5 16.05 5.20 -12.86
CA LYS A 5 15.48 6.46 -12.40
C LYS A 5 14.62 7.05 -13.51
N LEU A 6 13.32 7.22 -13.24
CA LEU A 6 12.39 7.88 -14.15
C LEU A 6 12.88 9.31 -14.47
N PRO A 7 12.78 9.75 -15.74
CA PRO A 7 13.20 11.07 -16.16
C PRO A 7 12.37 12.15 -15.44
N LYS A 8 13.04 13.16 -14.89
CA LYS A 8 12.40 14.31 -14.24
C LYS A 8 11.50 15.02 -15.24
N LEU A 9 10.18 14.92 -15.06
CA LEU A 9 9.19 15.69 -15.81
C LEU A 9 9.41 17.17 -15.53
N GLN A 10 9.87 17.91 -16.53
CA GLN A 10 9.88 19.37 -16.48
C GLN A 10 8.44 19.86 -16.64
N ALA A 11 7.95 20.64 -15.67
CA ALA A 11 6.65 21.28 -15.76
C ALA A 11 6.59 22.09 -17.07
N ASN A 12 5.64 21.75 -17.94
CA ASN A 12 5.46 22.43 -19.22
C ASN A 12 4.77 23.77 -18.95
N VAL A 13 5.56 24.74 -18.47
CA VAL A 13 5.07 26.07 -18.14
C VAL A 13 4.98 26.87 -19.43
N ASN A 14 3.76 27.19 -19.84
CA ASN A 14 3.49 28.01 -21.01
C ASN A 14 4.05 29.42 -20.77
N ARG A 15 5.26 29.68 -21.28
CA ARG A 15 5.98 30.96 -21.14
C ARG A 15 5.13 32.18 -21.51
N ARG A 16 4.19 32.02 -22.45
CA ARG A 16 3.31 33.10 -22.88
C ARG A 16 2.28 33.46 -21.80
N ALA A 17 1.75 32.46 -21.10
CA ALA A 17 0.84 32.69 -19.97
C ALA A 17 1.56 33.36 -18.79
N GLN A 18 2.79 32.91 -18.47
CA GLN A 18 3.61 33.57 -17.45
C GLN A 18 3.91 35.02 -17.81
N GLN A 19 4.26 35.32 -19.07
CA GLN A 19 4.50 36.70 -19.52
C GLN A 19 3.26 37.59 -19.38
N ILE A 20 2.06 37.08 -19.66
CA ILE A 20 0.81 37.84 -19.51
C ILE A 20 0.52 38.13 -18.03
N ILE A 21 0.71 37.14 -17.16
CA ILE A 21 0.50 37.29 -15.70
C ILE A 21 1.51 38.28 -15.12
N THR A 22 2.79 38.15 -15.48
CA THR A 22 3.84 39.08 -15.03
C THR A 22 3.59 40.51 -15.55
N ALA A 23 3.12 40.67 -16.79
CA ALA A 23 2.76 41.98 -17.33
C ALA A 23 1.56 42.62 -16.60
N HIS A 24 0.56 41.82 -16.21
CA HIS A 24 -0.57 42.32 -15.42
C HIS A 24 -0.18 42.71 -13.99
N MET A 25 0.68 41.94 -13.33
CA MET A 25 1.18 42.29 -12.00
C MET A 25 2.05 43.55 -11.99
N GLN A 26 2.90 43.74 -13.01
CA GLN A 26 3.73 44.94 -13.12
C GLN A 26 2.92 46.21 -13.42
N LEU A 27 1.72 46.08 -14.00
CA LEU A 27 0.80 47.19 -14.21
C LEU A 27 0.08 47.63 -12.92
N GLU A 28 -0.11 46.73 -11.95
CA GLU A 28 -0.70 47.07 -10.65
C GLU A 28 0.30 47.77 -9.71
N GLU A 29 1.59 47.43 -9.78
CA GLU A 29 2.62 48.04 -8.92
C GLU A 29 2.96 49.50 -9.28
N GLN A 30 2.53 50.00 -10.44
CA GLN A 30 2.76 51.40 -10.82
C GLN A 30 1.77 52.41 -10.23
N GLY A 31 0.85 51.99 -9.35
CA GLY A 31 0.26 52.90 -8.35
C GLY A 31 -0.48 54.13 -8.89
N ILE A 32 -1.05 54.06 -10.11
CA ILE A 32 -1.99 55.08 -10.59
C ILE A 32 -3.40 54.56 -10.31
N GLY A 33 -3.81 54.73 -9.06
CA GLY A 33 -5.19 54.60 -8.64
C GLY A 33 -6.04 55.69 -9.27
N THR A 34 -6.55 55.46 -10.47
CA THR A 34 -7.80 56.08 -10.92
C THR A 34 -8.69 55.01 -11.52
N VAL A 35 -9.87 54.90 -10.92
CA VAL A 35 -10.98 54.03 -11.32
C VAL A 35 -11.30 54.32 -12.79
N SER A 36 -10.75 53.53 -13.70
CA SER A 36 -11.01 53.69 -15.13
C SER A 36 -12.26 52.90 -15.47
N ASN A 37 -13.35 53.63 -15.69
CA ASN A 37 -14.41 53.27 -16.62
C ASN A 37 -13.77 52.75 -17.91
N SER A 38 -13.60 51.43 -18.02
CA SER A 38 -13.21 50.76 -19.26
C SER A 38 -14.40 50.78 -20.20
N GLY A 39 -14.72 51.97 -20.71
CA GLY A 39 -15.54 52.16 -21.88
C GLY A 39 -14.83 51.55 -23.08
N VAL A 40 -15.59 50.81 -23.88
CA VAL A 40 -15.19 50.17 -25.12
C VAL A 40 -14.38 51.15 -25.99
N PRO A 41 -13.15 50.82 -26.45
CA PRO A 41 -12.25 51.75 -27.15
C PRO A 41 -12.77 52.25 -28.52
N ILE A 42 -13.93 51.75 -28.96
CA ILE A 42 -14.66 52.27 -30.12
C ILE A 42 -15.35 53.61 -29.83
N LEU A 43 -15.79 53.87 -28.59
CA LEU A 43 -16.54 55.07 -28.25
C LEU A 43 -15.65 56.31 -28.08
N SER A 44 -14.38 56.14 -27.67
CA SER A 44 -13.42 57.25 -27.51
C SER A 44 -12.99 57.90 -28.84
N LYS A 45 -13.19 57.20 -29.97
CA LYS A 45 -12.96 57.76 -31.31
C LYS A 45 -14.16 58.59 -31.81
N LEU A 46 -15.38 58.32 -31.33
CA LEU A 46 -16.56 59.10 -31.71
C LEU A 46 -16.59 60.48 -31.04
N GLU A 47 -16.17 60.58 -29.77
CA GLU A 47 -16.20 61.84 -29.01
C GLU A 47 -15.32 62.96 -29.56
N ARG A 48 -14.31 62.64 -30.38
CA ARG A 48 -13.39 63.64 -30.96
C ARG A 48 -13.86 64.28 -32.26
N THR A 49 -14.99 63.84 -32.81
CA THR A 49 -15.51 64.34 -34.09
C THR A 49 -16.59 65.42 -33.94
N ALA A 50 -17.10 65.67 -32.73
CA ALA A 50 -18.11 66.69 -32.49
C ALA A 50 -17.46 68.07 -32.18
N PRO A 51 -17.77 69.13 -32.96
CA PRO A 51 -17.22 70.46 -32.72
C PRO A 51 -17.74 71.06 -31.40
N LYS A 52 -16.81 71.51 -30.54
CA LYS A 52 -17.07 72.07 -29.18
C LYS A 52 -17.90 73.36 -29.13
N THR A 53 -18.36 73.88 -30.27
CA THR A 53 -19.16 75.10 -30.37
C THR A 53 -20.63 74.85 -30.70
N ALA A 54 -21.03 73.60 -30.94
CA ALA A 54 -22.43 73.26 -31.10
C ALA A 54 -23.13 73.34 -29.74
N ARG A 55 -24.05 74.29 -29.58
CA ARG A 55 -25.08 74.25 -28.53
C ARG A 55 -25.84 72.93 -28.72
N THR A 56 -25.45 71.90 -27.96
CA THR A 56 -26.22 70.68 -27.80
C THR A 56 -27.48 71.08 -27.06
N HIS A 57 -28.52 71.46 -27.80
CA HIS A 57 -29.87 71.38 -27.28
C HIS A 57 -30.01 69.97 -26.70
N ASP A 58 -30.35 69.89 -25.42
CA ASP A 58 -30.54 68.63 -24.72
C ASP A 58 -31.49 67.77 -25.56
N VAL A 59 -30.98 66.75 -26.24
CA VAL A 59 -31.79 65.92 -27.18
C VAL A 59 -32.51 64.82 -26.40
N SER A 60 -32.35 64.76 -25.06
CA SER A 60 -32.95 63.72 -24.20
C SER A 60 -34.46 63.60 -24.40
N HIS A 61 -35.15 64.74 -24.55
CA HIS A 61 -36.59 64.78 -24.76
C HIS A 61 -37.06 64.43 -26.18
N LEU A 62 -36.15 64.31 -27.16
CA LEU A 62 -36.48 63.82 -28.51
C LEU A 62 -36.32 62.29 -28.63
N CYS A 63 -35.61 61.66 -27.69
CA CYS A 63 -35.56 60.19 -27.56
C CYS A 63 -36.71 59.63 -26.72
N ASP A 64 -37.39 60.46 -25.90
CA ASP A 64 -38.69 60.16 -25.28
C ASP A 64 -39.85 60.24 -26.29
N GLN A 65 -39.63 59.75 -27.51
CA GLN A 65 -40.74 59.38 -28.37
C GLN A 65 -41.53 58.34 -27.59
N ARG A 66 -42.73 58.70 -27.12
CA ARG A 66 -43.67 57.76 -26.50
C ARG A 66 -43.78 56.56 -27.44
N MET A 67 -43.05 55.50 -27.13
CA MET A 67 -43.19 54.24 -27.82
C MET A 67 -44.54 53.71 -27.38
N THR A 68 -45.60 54.17 -28.04
CA THR A 68 -46.95 53.61 -27.95
C THR A 68 -47.02 52.27 -28.70
N LEU A 69 -45.88 51.71 -29.09
CA LEU A 69 -45.79 50.35 -29.57
C LEU A 69 -46.04 49.46 -28.35
N ALA A 70 -47.14 48.72 -28.37
CA ALA A 70 -47.40 47.69 -27.40
C ALA A 70 -46.12 46.84 -27.24
N PRO A 71 -45.67 46.56 -26.01
CA PRO A 71 -44.48 45.76 -25.80
C PRO A 71 -44.64 44.43 -26.54
N CYS A 72 -43.64 44.07 -27.35
CA CYS A 72 -43.62 42.77 -28.01
C CYS A 72 -43.26 41.72 -26.95
N ILE A 73 -44.28 41.06 -26.40
CA ILE A 73 -44.12 40.04 -25.36
C ILE A 73 -43.98 38.70 -26.09
N PRO A 74 -42.97 37.88 -25.75
CA PRO A 74 -42.83 36.56 -26.35
C PRO A 74 -44.02 35.67 -25.99
N ALA A 75 -44.32 34.65 -26.79
CA ALA A 75 -45.38 33.69 -26.48
C ALA A 75 -45.05 32.92 -25.18
N SER A 76 -46.07 32.49 -24.45
CA SER A 76 -45.87 31.62 -23.29
C SER A 76 -45.37 30.23 -23.71
N LEU A 77 -44.54 29.62 -22.86
CA LEU A 77 -44.05 28.25 -23.01
C LEU A 77 -44.85 27.24 -22.16
N ILE A 78 -45.91 27.68 -21.49
CA ILE A 78 -46.79 26.79 -20.75
C ILE A 78 -47.62 25.98 -21.73
N GLU A 79 -47.60 24.66 -21.58
CA GLU A 79 -48.37 23.73 -22.40
C GLU A 79 -49.87 23.97 -22.30
N ALA A 80 -50.61 23.69 -23.38
CA ALA A 80 -52.04 23.95 -23.47
C ALA A 80 -52.86 23.21 -22.39
N GLU A 81 -52.37 22.06 -21.93
CA GLU A 81 -52.98 21.25 -20.88
C GLU A 81 -53.03 21.93 -19.51
N ASP A 82 -52.12 22.89 -19.27
CA ASP A 82 -52.04 23.65 -18.03
C ASP A 82 -52.57 25.08 -18.21
N HIS A 83 -53.22 25.40 -19.34
CA HIS A 83 -53.91 26.69 -19.50
C HIS A 83 -55.16 26.73 -18.62
N VAL A 84 -55.40 27.86 -17.97
CA VAL A 84 -56.58 28.08 -17.13
C VAL A 84 -57.57 28.93 -17.90
N TYR A 85 -58.80 28.43 -18.03
CA TYR A 85 -59.90 29.11 -18.69
C TYR A 85 -60.98 29.48 -17.68
N GLU A 86 -61.56 30.67 -17.84
CA GLU A 86 -62.74 31.12 -17.11
C GLU A 86 -63.94 31.05 -18.05
N SER A 87 -64.99 30.34 -17.59
CA SER A 87 -66.23 30.20 -18.33
C SER A 87 -67.20 31.34 -18.01
N SER A 88 -67.72 31.99 -19.04
CA SER A 88 -68.62 33.13 -18.95
C SER A 88 -69.74 33.03 -19.97
N PHE A 89 -70.89 33.66 -19.67
CA PHE A 89 -72.03 33.67 -20.60
C PHE A 89 -71.78 34.55 -21.84
N MET A 90 -70.87 35.51 -21.75
CA MET A 90 -70.48 36.40 -22.85
C MET A 90 -68.96 36.37 -23.03
N PRO A 91 -68.44 36.57 -24.26
CA PRO A 91 -67.00 36.66 -24.48
C PRO A 91 -66.44 37.86 -23.73
N LEU A 92 -65.43 37.65 -22.90
CA LEU A 92 -64.75 38.70 -22.15
C LEU A 92 -63.74 39.41 -23.04
N ASP A 93 -63.01 38.65 -23.86
CA ASP A 93 -61.91 39.14 -24.69
C ASP A 93 -61.93 38.52 -26.10
N ALA A 94 -61.07 39.04 -26.99
CA ALA A 94 -60.91 38.51 -28.35
C ALA A 94 -60.37 37.07 -28.39
N THR A 95 -59.85 36.56 -27.27
CA THR A 95 -59.33 35.19 -27.11
C THR A 95 -60.37 34.21 -26.55
N SER A 96 -61.61 34.66 -26.29
CA SER A 96 -62.68 33.79 -25.81
C SER A 96 -63.10 32.79 -26.89
N LEU A 97 -63.07 31.49 -26.56
CA LEU A 97 -63.51 30.40 -27.43
C LEU A 97 -64.86 29.87 -26.93
N TYR A 98 -65.85 29.78 -27.81
CA TYR A 98 -67.14 29.17 -27.46
C TYR A 98 -67.02 27.66 -27.40
N SER A 99 -67.46 27.05 -26.30
CA SER A 99 -67.55 25.61 -26.15
C SER A 99 -69.00 25.15 -26.32
N GLU A 100 -69.24 24.23 -27.25
CA GLU A 100 -70.57 23.67 -27.48
C GLU A 100 -71.01 22.71 -26.36
N ASP A 101 -70.06 22.14 -25.61
CA ASP A 101 -70.32 21.10 -24.62
C ASP A 101 -71.07 21.63 -23.39
N ASP A 102 -70.73 22.84 -22.94
CA ASP A 102 -71.37 23.51 -21.80
C ASP A 102 -72.18 24.76 -22.21
N GLY A 103 -72.07 25.16 -23.48
CA GLY A 103 -72.75 26.33 -24.02
C GLY A 103 -72.21 27.67 -23.49
N LEU A 104 -70.98 27.70 -22.97
CA LEU A 104 -70.34 28.90 -22.41
C LEU A 104 -69.10 29.32 -23.20
N TRP A 105 -68.75 30.61 -23.07
CA TRP A 105 -67.50 31.15 -23.61
C TRP A 105 -66.36 30.92 -22.63
N HIS A 106 -65.28 30.30 -23.10
CA HIS A 106 -64.07 30.06 -22.32
C HIS A 106 -63.01 31.09 -22.68
N THR A 107 -62.70 31.98 -21.74
CA THR A 107 -61.63 32.97 -21.91
C THR A 107 -60.38 32.45 -21.25
N LYS A 108 -59.26 32.47 -21.96
CA LYS A 108 -57.96 32.06 -21.42
C LYS A 108 -57.49 33.10 -20.40
N VAL A 109 -57.47 32.73 -19.13
CA VAL A 109 -57.02 33.60 -18.02
C VAL A 109 -55.54 33.43 -17.76
N PHE A 110 -55.00 32.21 -17.91
CA PHE A 110 -53.58 31.93 -17.72
C PHE A 110 -53.06 30.95 -18.77
N PRO A 111 -51.89 31.19 -19.39
CA PRO A 111 -51.11 32.44 -19.35
C PRO A 111 -51.83 33.60 -20.07
N SER A 112 -51.84 34.78 -19.43
CA SER A 112 -52.46 35.99 -20.00
C SER A 112 -51.63 36.59 -21.15
N GLU A 113 -52.30 37.28 -22.07
CA GLU A 113 -51.67 38.11 -23.11
C GLU A 113 -51.08 39.41 -22.52
N THR A 114 -51.60 39.85 -21.36
CA THR A 114 -51.13 41.02 -20.61
C THR A 114 -50.70 40.60 -19.19
N PRO A 115 -49.56 39.93 -19.03
CA PRO A 115 -49.15 39.25 -17.80
C PRO A 115 -48.64 40.23 -16.74
N SER A 116 -49.47 41.15 -16.28
CA SER A 116 -49.08 42.19 -15.30
C SER A 116 -49.92 42.19 -14.04
N SER A 117 -50.93 41.32 -13.98
CA SER A 117 -51.85 41.28 -12.86
C SER A 117 -51.25 40.50 -11.70
N ARG A 118 -51.66 40.84 -10.47
CA ARG A 118 -51.37 40.02 -9.28
C ARG A 118 -51.90 38.60 -9.45
N THR A 119 -53.02 38.43 -10.16
CA THR A 119 -53.63 37.13 -10.45
C THR A 119 -52.69 36.27 -11.31
N ASP A 120 -52.02 36.83 -12.32
CA ASP A 120 -51.05 36.10 -13.16
C ASP A 120 -49.89 35.55 -12.33
N ALA A 121 -49.36 36.35 -11.39
CA ALA A 121 -48.28 35.91 -10.50
C ALA A 121 -48.74 34.77 -9.57
N VAL A 122 -49.96 34.83 -9.05
CA VAL A 122 -50.54 33.77 -8.21
C VAL A 122 -50.81 32.50 -9.03
N MET A 123 -51.32 32.63 -10.25
CA MET A 123 -51.54 31.47 -11.14
C MET A 123 -50.22 30.82 -11.56
N LEU A 124 -49.18 31.62 -11.80
CA LEU A 124 -47.83 31.11 -12.07
C LEU A 124 -47.28 30.33 -10.87
N ASP A 125 -47.38 30.88 -9.65
CA ASP A 125 -46.93 30.18 -8.43
C ASP A 125 -47.66 28.84 -8.25
N ASN A 126 -48.99 28.84 -8.40
CA ASN A 126 -49.79 27.61 -8.36
C ASN A 126 -49.37 26.59 -9.43
N TRP A 127 -49.10 27.06 -10.65
CA TRP A 127 -48.62 26.20 -11.73
C TRP A 127 -47.24 25.61 -11.41
N VAL A 128 -46.29 26.42 -10.92
CA VAL A 128 -44.96 25.95 -10.52
C VAL A 128 -45.08 24.88 -9.43
N ASN A 129 -45.86 25.14 -8.38
CA ASN A 129 -46.05 24.17 -7.30
C ASN A 129 -46.66 22.85 -7.80
N LYS A 130 -47.66 22.91 -8.69
CA LYS A 130 -48.25 21.72 -9.33
C LYS A 130 -47.24 20.98 -10.22
N ALA A 131 -46.45 21.71 -11.00
CA ALA A 131 -45.45 21.12 -11.89
C ALA A 131 -44.30 20.45 -11.10
N LEU A 132 -43.85 21.08 -10.01
CA LEU A 132 -42.86 20.51 -9.10
C LEU A 132 -43.39 19.24 -8.40
N ALA A 133 -44.64 19.26 -7.92
CA ALA A 133 -45.28 18.08 -7.34
C ALA A 133 -45.37 16.92 -8.34
N LYS A 134 -45.72 17.19 -9.61
CA LYS A 134 -45.71 16.16 -10.68
C LYS A 134 -44.31 15.53 -10.86
N VAL A 135 -43.24 16.32 -10.79
CA VAL A 135 -41.86 15.82 -10.89
C VAL A 135 -41.51 14.97 -9.66
N GLU A 136 -41.88 15.43 -8.46
CA GLU A 136 -41.66 14.67 -7.22
C GLU A 136 -42.42 13.34 -7.19
N ASP A 137 -43.68 13.33 -7.62
CA ASP A 137 -44.49 12.12 -7.77
C ASP A 137 -43.85 11.14 -8.77
N HIS A 138 -43.26 11.65 -9.86
CA HIS A 138 -42.55 10.82 -10.84
C HIS A 138 -41.27 10.20 -10.25
N VAL A 139 -40.51 10.97 -9.47
CA VAL A 139 -39.29 10.52 -8.78
C VAL A 139 -39.63 9.44 -7.73
N THR A 140 -40.65 9.68 -6.91
CA THR A 140 -41.07 8.74 -5.86
C THR A 140 -41.67 7.46 -6.43
N ALA A 141 -42.48 7.54 -7.50
CA ALA A 141 -43.06 6.37 -8.15
C ALA A 141 -42.02 5.45 -8.79
N THR A 142 -40.88 5.99 -9.23
CA THR A 142 -39.87 5.20 -9.96
C THR A 142 -38.87 4.49 -9.03
N GLN A 143 -38.95 4.65 -7.70
CA GLN A 143 -38.05 4.01 -6.71
C GLN A 143 -36.57 4.01 -7.15
N ARG A 144 -36.13 5.13 -7.73
CA ARG A 144 -34.81 5.22 -8.35
C ARG A 144 -33.72 5.20 -7.29
N SER A 145 -32.63 4.48 -7.55
CA SER A 145 -31.48 4.46 -6.65
C SER A 145 -30.89 5.87 -6.53
N ARG A 146 -30.07 6.10 -5.49
CA ARG A 146 -29.36 7.37 -5.25
C ARG A 146 -28.56 7.88 -6.46
N ASP A 147 -28.21 7.02 -7.41
CA ASP A 147 -27.49 7.38 -8.63
C ASP A 147 -28.34 8.22 -9.61
N ASP A 148 -29.64 8.36 -9.38
CA ASP A 148 -30.57 9.02 -10.31
C ASP A 148 -30.88 10.50 -9.99
N PHE A 149 -30.14 11.09 -9.06
CA PHE A 149 -30.23 12.52 -8.77
C PHE A 149 -29.99 13.36 -10.04
N SER A 150 -29.06 12.93 -10.91
CA SER A 150 -28.77 13.62 -12.16
C SER A 150 -29.97 13.68 -13.10
N GLN A 151 -30.79 12.63 -13.14
CA GLN A 151 -32.00 12.60 -13.96
C GLN A 151 -33.09 13.49 -13.37
N THR A 152 -33.24 13.48 -12.04
CA THR A 152 -34.17 14.36 -11.33
C THR A 152 -33.88 15.83 -11.65
N VAL A 153 -32.61 16.24 -11.60
CA VAL A 153 -32.21 17.61 -11.99
C VAL A 153 -32.54 17.91 -13.45
N ARG A 154 -32.32 16.95 -14.36
CA ARG A 154 -32.68 17.12 -15.79
C ARG A 154 -34.18 17.27 -16.02
N GLU A 155 -35.02 16.63 -15.21
CA GLU A 155 -36.49 16.74 -15.28
C GLU A 155 -36.98 18.06 -14.66
N LEU A 156 -36.29 18.57 -13.63
CA LEU A 156 -36.62 19.81 -12.94
C LEU A 156 -36.29 21.08 -13.75
N VAL A 157 -35.14 21.09 -14.44
CA VAL A 157 -34.63 22.26 -15.18
C VAL A 157 -35.64 22.82 -16.20
N PRO A 158 -36.32 22.00 -17.03
CA PRO A 158 -37.35 22.49 -17.96
C PRO A 158 -38.50 23.22 -17.26
N VAL A 159 -39.00 22.69 -16.13
CA VAL A 159 -40.10 23.31 -15.37
C VAL A 159 -39.70 24.70 -14.88
N LEU A 160 -38.51 24.83 -14.29
CA LEU A 160 -37.99 26.11 -13.81
C LEU A 160 -37.70 27.08 -14.95
N SER A 161 -37.26 26.59 -16.11
CA SER A 161 -37.03 27.40 -17.30
C SER A 161 -38.33 28.02 -17.83
N VAL A 162 -39.41 27.25 -17.89
CA VAL A 162 -40.75 27.74 -18.28
C VAL A 162 -41.27 28.76 -17.25
N ALA A 163 -41.11 28.49 -15.95
CA ALA A 163 -41.50 29.40 -14.88
C ALA A 163 -40.81 30.77 -14.99
N LEU A 164 -39.51 30.74 -15.25
CA LEU A 164 -38.73 31.96 -15.40
C LEU A 164 -39.05 32.69 -16.71
N HIS A 165 -39.28 31.96 -17.80
CA HIS A 165 -39.74 32.56 -19.06
C HIS A 165 -41.03 33.34 -18.86
N GLU A 166 -41.99 32.79 -18.11
CA GLU A 166 -43.23 33.49 -17.77
C GLU A 166 -42.96 34.71 -16.85
N THR A 167 -42.04 34.59 -15.89
CA THR A 167 -41.60 35.73 -15.08
C THR A 167 -40.99 36.84 -15.94
N VAL A 168 -40.16 36.48 -16.93
CA VAL A 168 -39.60 37.43 -17.90
C VAL A 168 -40.70 38.07 -18.73
N ARG A 169 -41.73 37.33 -19.19
CA ARG A 169 -42.91 37.91 -19.86
C ARG A 169 -43.61 38.95 -18.98
N GLN A 170 -43.82 38.65 -17.70
CA GLN A 170 -44.43 39.57 -16.74
C GLN A 170 -43.61 40.86 -16.58
N VAL A 171 -42.29 40.73 -16.43
CA VAL A 171 -41.37 41.87 -16.32
C VAL A 171 -41.30 42.66 -17.63
N MET A 172 -41.27 42.01 -18.79
CA MET A 172 -41.23 42.65 -20.11
C MET A 172 -42.48 43.47 -20.39
N HIS A 173 -43.66 43.01 -19.96
CA HIS A 173 -44.89 43.78 -20.08
C HIS A 173 -44.81 45.11 -19.31
N HIS A 174 -44.25 45.10 -18.10
CA HIS A 174 -44.11 46.32 -17.30
C HIS A 174 -42.93 47.21 -17.75
N CYS A 175 -41.78 46.62 -18.06
CA CYS A 175 -40.58 47.32 -18.48
C CYS A 175 -39.72 46.40 -19.37
N PRO A 176 -39.75 46.61 -20.70
CA PRO A 176 -39.06 45.71 -21.63
C PRO A 176 -37.56 45.65 -21.37
N GLU A 177 -36.92 46.75 -20.99
CA GLU A 177 -35.48 46.82 -20.71
C GLU A 177 -35.08 45.90 -19.54
N ARG A 178 -35.90 45.88 -18.47
CA ARG A 178 -35.68 44.99 -17.33
C ARG A 178 -35.88 43.53 -17.71
N GLY A 179 -36.88 43.25 -18.54
CA GLY A 179 -37.13 41.90 -19.03
C GLY A 179 -35.99 41.36 -19.87
N HIS A 180 -35.48 42.14 -20.84
CA HIS A 180 -34.30 41.76 -21.64
C HIS A 180 -33.04 41.58 -20.77
N ALA A 181 -32.84 42.43 -19.76
CA ALA A 181 -31.73 42.28 -18.83
C ALA A 181 -31.84 40.98 -18.01
N LEU A 182 -33.04 40.66 -17.50
CA LEU A 182 -33.31 39.43 -16.75
C LEU A 182 -33.10 38.19 -17.62
N GLU A 183 -33.62 38.19 -18.85
CA GLU A 183 -33.41 37.11 -19.82
C GLU A 183 -31.92 36.87 -20.11
N LYS A 184 -31.15 37.94 -20.32
CA LYS A 184 -29.71 37.85 -20.57
C LYS A 184 -28.94 37.30 -19.36
N ILE A 185 -29.30 37.71 -18.15
CA ILE A 185 -28.71 37.19 -16.91
C ILE A 185 -29.00 35.70 -16.80
N TRP A 186 -30.24 35.30 -17.05
CA TRP A 186 -30.63 33.90 -17.00
C TRP A 186 -29.90 33.04 -18.02
N ARG A 187 -29.88 33.43 -19.30
CA ARG A 187 -29.17 32.68 -20.34
C ARG A 187 -27.69 32.48 -19.97
N THR A 188 -27.03 33.54 -19.50
CA THR A 188 -25.65 33.46 -19.01
C THR A 188 -25.51 32.50 -17.83
N TYR A 189 -26.47 32.51 -16.89
CA TYR A 189 -26.47 31.62 -15.73
C TYR A 189 -26.65 30.15 -16.15
N VAL A 190 -27.59 29.85 -17.05
CA VAL A 190 -27.81 28.50 -17.58
C VAL A 190 -26.57 28.00 -18.31
N GLU A 191 -25.99 28.80 -19.19
CA GLU A 191 -24.75 28.44 -19.88
C GLU A 191 -23.59 28.15 -18.91
N LEU A 192 -23.46 28.94 -17.84
CA LEU A 192 -22.44 28.71 -16.82
C LEU A 192 -22.72 27.44 -16.02
N PHE A 193 -23.98 27.21 -15.66
CA PHE A 193 -24.40 26.03 -14.93
C PHE A 193 -24.17 24.75 -15.75
N GLU A 194 -24.52 24.75 -17.04
CA GLU A 194 -24.24 23.64 -17.97
C GLU A 194 -22.74 23.35 -18.05
N ARG A 195 -21.89 24.38 -18.17
CA ARG A 195 -20.43 24.19 -18.16
C ARG A 195 -19.91 23.57 -16.86
N VAL A 196 -20.46 23.99 -15.72
CA VAL A 196 -20.09 23.43 -14.41
C VAL A 196 -20.54 21.97 -14.29
N LEU A 197 -21.76 21.64 -14.75
CA LEU A 197 -22.25 20.27 -14.78
C LEU A 197 -21.41 19.38 -15.68
N ASP A 198 -21.05 19.84 -16.87
CA ASP A 198 -20.19 19.11 -17.81
C ASP A 198 -18.80 18.86 -17.20
N GLN A 199 -18.21 19.88 -16.58
CA GLN A 199 -16.92 19.76 -15.90
C GLN A 199 -16.99 18.76 -14.72
N MET A 200 -18.07 18.81 -13.94
CA MET A 200 -18.30 17.88 -12.83
C MET A 200 -18.48 16.44 -13.33
N GLN A 201 -19.24 16.23 -14.42
CA GLN A 201 -19.41 14.91 -15.04
C GLN A 201 -18.08 14.36 -15.57
N GLN A 202 -17.28 15.18 -16.26
CA GLN A 202 -15.95 14.79 -16.73
C GLN A 202 -15.02 14.43 -15.56
N SER A 203 -15.05 15.23 -14.48
CA SER A 203 -14.27 14.94 -13.28
C SER A 203 -14.69 13.61 -12.64
N LEU A 204 -16.00 13.38 -12.51
CA LEU A 204 -16.54 12.13 -11.97
C LEU A 204 -16.16 10.92 -12.83
N GLN A 205 -16.19 11.05 -14.16
CA GLN A 205 -15.74 10.00 -15.07
C GLN A 205 -14.25 9.67 -14.87
N VAL A 206 -13.38 10.69 -14.78
CA VAL A 206 -11.95 10.49 -14.51
C VAL A 206 -11.73 9.80 -13.16
N HIS A 207 -12.48 10.18 -12.13
CA HIS A 207 -12.42 9.50 -10.84
C HIS A 207 -12.90 8.05 -10.91
N LYS A 208 -13.97 7.77 -11.64
CA LYS A 208 -14.47 6.41 -11.87
C LYS A 208 -13.41 5.54 -12.57
N ASP A 209 -12.84 6.03 -13.67
CA ASP A 209 -11.79 5.32 -14.41
C ASP A 209 -10.55 5.06 -13.54
N ARG A 210 -10.16 6.04 -12.71
CA ARG A 210 -9.04 5.89 -11.76
C ARG A 210 -9.35 4.86 -10.67
N THR A 211 -10.57 4.87 -10.13
CA THR A 211 -11.00 3.87 -9.15
C THR A 211 -11.02 2.47 -9.75
N GLU A 212 -11.48 2.32 -11.00
CA GLU A 212 -11.43 1.04 -11.72
C GLU A 212 -9.99 0.53 -11.91
N GLN A 213 -9.05 1.41 -12.27
CA GLN A 213 -7.62 1.07 -12.37
C GLN A 213 -7.05 0.61 -11.03
N VAL A 214 -7.34 1.34 -9.94
CA VAL A 214 -6.90 0.97 -8.59
C VAL A 214 -7.51 -0.36 -8.16
N GLN A 215 -8.78 -0.63 -8.48
CA GLN A 215 -9.41 -1.92 -8.21
C GLN A 215 -8.74 -3.06 -8.99
N LEU A 216 -8.31 -2.82 -10.24
CA LEU A 216 -7.57 -3.80 -11.02
C LEU A 216 -6.20 -4.10 -10.39
N HIS A 217 -5.45 -3.06 -10.02
CA HIS A 217 -4.18 -3.23 -9.31
C HIS A 217 -4.33 -3.98 -7.98
N LEU A 218 -5.40 -3.71 -7.23
CA LEU A 218 -5.70 -4.41 -5.98
C LEU A 218 -6.01 -5.89 -6.22
N LYS A 219 -6.72 -6.23 -7.30
CA LYS A 219 -6.96 -7.62 -7.71
C LYS A 219 -5.65 -8.34 -8.08
N ASP A 220 -4.76 -7.68 -8.81
CA ASP A 220 -3.47 -8.23 -9.20
C ASP A 220 -2.59 -8.49 -7.96
N ALA A 221 -2.47 -7.51 -7.06
CA ALA A 221 -1.73 -7.65 -5.81
C ALA A 221 -2.30 -8.77 -4.93
N HIS A 222 -3.62 -8.90 -4.84
CA HIS A 222 -4.25 -10.03 -4.14
C HIS A 222 -3.92 -11.38 -4.78
N GLN A 223 -3.83 -11.43 -6.11
CA GLN A 223 -3.45 -12.65 -6.81
C GLN A 223 -1.97 -13.00 -6.57
N GLU A 224 -1.07 -12.02 -6.57
CA GLU A 224 0.35 -12.22 -6.24
C GLU A 224 0.52 -12.76 -4.81
N VAL A 225 -0.17 -12.16 -3.83
CA VAL A 225 -0.16 -12.64 -2.44
C VAL A 225 -0.68 -14.08 -2.35
N ARG A 226 -1.71 -14.43 -3.13
CA ARG A 226 -2.23 -15.82 -3.18
C ARG A 226 -1.22 -16.79 -3.79
N VAL A 227 -0.50 -16.38 -4.82
CA VAL A 227 0.57 -17.21 -5.43
C VAL A 227 1.70 -17.40 -4.44
N LEU A 228 2.21 -16.33 -3.83
CA LEU A 228 3.24 -16.39 -2.81
C LEU A 228 2.85 -17.29 -1.63
N LYS A 229 1.59 -17.20 -1.16
CA LYS A 229 1.07 -18.09 -0.10
C LYS A 229 1.08 -19.57 -0.48
N ARG A 230 0.98 -19.92 -1.77
CA ARG A 230 1.05 -21.31 -2.24
C ARG A 230 2.49 -21.77 -2.47
N GLU A 231 3.35 -20.92 -3.01
CA GLU A 231 4.73 -21.28 -3.36
C GLU A 231 5.66 -21.30 -2.13
N HIS A 232 5.42 -20.44 -1.14
CA HIS A 232 6.23 -20.36 0.07
C HIS A 232 6.39 -21.71 0.82
N PRO A 233 5.32 -22.48 1.12
CA PRO A 233 5.48 -23.77 1.79
C PRO A 233 6.27 -24.77 0.94
N GLU A 234 6.11 -24.77 -0.39
CA GLU A 234 6.87 -25.67 -1.28
C GLU A 234 8.36 -25.34 -1.27
N GLN A 235 8.71 -24.06 -1.33
CA GLN A 235 10.10 -23.59 -1.21
C GLN A 235 10.69 -23.95 0.15
N MET A 236 9.92 -23.74 1.22
CA MET A 236 10.35 -24.07 2.59
C MET A 236 10.57 -25.58 2.76
N HIS A 237 9.68 -26.42 2.22
CA HIS A 237 9.86 -27.89 2.22
C HIS A 237 11.07 -28.33 1.40
N SER A 238 11.35 -27.68 0.27
CA SER A 238 12.55 -27.96 -0.53
C SER A 238 13.83 -27.65 0.24
N ILE A 239 13.89 -26.50 0.92
CA ILE A 239 15.06 -26.10 1.72
C ILE A 239 15.23 -27.05 2.92
N ILE A 240 14.15 -27.38 3.62
CA ILE A 240 14.17 -28.34 4.74
C ILE A 240 14.72 -29.69 4.25
N SER A 241 14.21 -30.21 3.14
CA SER A 241 14.68 -31.49 2.56
C SER A 241 16.16 -31.45 2.17
N GLU A 242 16.64 -30.35 1.61
CA GLU A 242 18.05 -30.17 1.26
C GLU A 242 18.95 -30.13 2.52
N LEU A 243 18.51 -29.43 3.57
CA LEU A 243 19.22 -29.35 4.85
C LEU A 243 19.25 -30.71 5.55
N GLU A 244 18.14 -31.44 5.57
CA GLU A 244 18.06 -32.80 6.11
C GLU A 244 19.03 -33.74 5.37
N ALA A 245 19.08 -33.67 4.03
CA ALA A 245 20.01 -34.46 3.23
C ALA A 245 21.48 -34.12 3.56
N LYS A 246 21.82 -32.83 3.68
CA LYS A 246 23.17 -32.39 4.08
C LYS A 246 23.52 -32.83 5.50
N PHE A 247 22.56 -32.78 6.42
CA PHE A 247 22.76 -33.21 7.81
C PHE A 247 23.00 -34.72 7.88
N LEU A 248 22.18 -35.53 7.20
CA LEU A 248 22.37 -36.98 7.10
C LEU A 248 23.71 -37.34 6.46
N GLN A 249 24.13 -36.61 5.43
CA GLN A 249 25.43 -36.82 4.80
C GLN A 249 26.58 -36.53 5.76
N ARG A 250 26.53 -35.41 6.51
CA ARG A 250 27.54 -35.09 7.52
C ARG A 250 27.55 -36.11 8.66
N GLN A 251 26.38 -36.52 9.14
CA GLN A 251 26.26 -37.54 10.17
C GLN A 251 26.91 -38.86 9.71
N LYS A 252 26.63 -39.30 8.48
CA LYS A 252 27.25 -40.49 7.90
C LYS A 252 28.76 -40.36 7.78
N ASN A 253 29.27 -39.20 7.38
CA ASN A 253 30.72 -38.97 7.33
C ASN A 253 31.33 -39.10 8.73
N PHE A 254 30.75 -38.47 9.75
CA PHE A 254 31.23 -38.61 11.13
C PHE A 254 31.16 -40.04 11.67
N GLU A 255 30.10 -40.79 11.34
CA GLU A 255 30.00 -42.21 11.68
C GLU A 255 31.10 -43.04 11.00
N SER A 256 31.43 -42.73 9.74
CA SER A 256 32.54 -43.36 9.01
C SER A 256 33.90 -43.02 9.64
N ASP A 257 34.15 -41.76 9.95
CA ASP A 257 35.40 -41.30 10.57
C ASP A 257 35.57 -41.92 11.97
N LEU A 258 34.48 -42.03 12.74
CA LEU A 258 34.47 -42.71 14.03
C LEU A 258 34.79 -44.19 13.88
N GLN A 259 34.20 -44.87 12.89
CA GLN A 259 34.48 -46.27 12.62
C GLN A 259 35.95 -46.49 12.22
N GLU A 260 36.50 -45.63 11.35
CA GLU A 260 37.91 -45.69 10.95
C GLU A 260 38.82 -45.51 12.17
N ALA A 261 38.54 -44.52 13.03
CA ALA A 261 39.30 -44.31 14.26
C ALA A 261 39.19 -45.50 15.24
N GLU A 262 38.02 -46.17 15.33
CA GLU A 262 37.85 -47.38 16.13
C GLU A 262 38.65 -48.57 15.57
N GLU A 263 38.67 -48.74 14.25
CA GLU A 263 39.46 -49.76 13.55
C GLU A 263 40.96 -49.51 13.74
N GLU A 264 41.43 -48.28 13.61
CA GLU A 264 42.81 -47.87 13.90
C GLU A 264 43.17 -48.11 15.36
N ASN A 265 42.29 -47.76 16.30
CA ASN A 265 42.50 -47.99 17.72
C ASN A 265 42.61 -49.49 18.04
N MET A 266 41.76 -50.31 17.41
CA MET A 266 41.81 -51.76 17.52
C MET A 266 43.09 -52.33 16.90
N ALA A 267 43.49 -51.86 15.71
CA ALA A 267 44.73 -52.24 15.06
C ALA A 267 45.94 -51.90 15.95
N ALA A 268 46.01 -50.68 16.48
CA ALA A 268 47.04 -50.24 17.41
C ALA A 268 47.07 -51.11 18.69
N LYS A 269 45.91 -51.40 19.29
CA LYS A 269 45.81 -52.32 20.44
C LYS A 269 46.33 -53.72 20.10
N THR A 270 46.00 -54.26 18.93
CA THR A 270 46.50 -55.58 18.50
C THR A 270 48.01 -55.56 18.23
N ALA A 271 48.53 -54.48 17.64
CA ALA A 271 49.96 -54.29 17.41
C ALA A 271 50.73 -54.20 18.72
N ILE A 272 50.27 -53.40 19.69
CA ILE A 272 50.86 -53.32 21.04
C ILE A 272 50.87 -54.70 21.71
N ARG A 273 49.76 -55.44 21.68
CA ARG A 273 49.71 -56.81 22.24
C ARG A 273 50.68 -57.76 21.55
N THR A 274 50.85 -57.63 20.24
CA THR A 274 51.77 -58.46 19.46
C THR A 274 53.22 -58.12 19.81
N GLN A 275 53.58 -56.84 19.83
CA GLN A 275 54.88 -56.35 20.28
C GLN A 275 55.18 -56.77 21.72
N HIS A 276 54.18 -56.71 22.62
CA HIS A 276 54.34 -57.16 23.99
C HIS A 276 54.69 -58.65 24.07
N ARG A 277 53.99 -59.51 23.31
CA ARG A 277 54.31 -60.94 23.22
C ARG A 277 55.69 -61.20 22.61
N GLU A 278 56.06 -60.45 21.59
CA GLU A 278 57.39 -60.54 20.99
C GLU A 278 58.46 -60.16 22.02
N LEU A 279 58.24 -59.07 22.75
CA LEU A 279 59.15 -58.57 23.76
C LEU A 279 59.29 -59.56 24.93
N GLU A 280 58.19 -60.15 25.40
CA GLU A 280 58.21 -61.28 26.36
C GLU A 280 58.98 -62.50 25.81
N SER A 281 58.88 -62.79 24.51
CA SER A 281 59.61 -63.89 23.88
C SER A 281 61.13 -63.62 23.79
N TRP A 282 61.52 -62.40 23.45
CA TRP A 282 62.93 -61.99 23.33
C TRP A 282 63.59 -61.78 24.68
N TYR A 283 62.83 -61.25 25.64
CA TYR A 283 63.27 -60.87 26.97
C TYR A 283 62.31 -61.46 28.02
N PRO A 284 62.40 -62.77 28.32
CA PRO A 284 61.52 -63.40 29.30
C PRO A 284 61.67 -62.81 30.71
N GLY A 285 62.83 -62.19 30.98
CA GLY A 285 63.12 -61.48 32.22
C GLY A 285 62.57 -60.06 32.27
N PHE A 286 62.07 -59.49 31.16
CA PHE A 286 61.66 -58.09 31.05
C PHE A 286 60.73 -57.59 32.18
N PRO A 287 59.69 -58.33 32.61
CA PRO A 287 58.85 -57.90 33.72
C PRO A 287 59.60 -57.61 35.03
N HIS A 288 60.78 -58.22 35.21
CA HIS A 288 61.59 -58.09 36.43
C HIS A 288 62.43 -56.81 36.46
N TYR A 289 62.74 -56.22 35.30
CA TYR A 289 63.57 -55.01 35.23
C TYR A 289 62.88 -53.82 34.56
N GLN A 290 61.70 -53.98 33.96
CA GLN A 290 60.93 -52.87 33.39
C GLN A 290 60.59 -51.78 34.43
N ASP A 291 60.57 -52.14 35.71
CA ASP A 291 60.26 -51.26 36.84
C ASP A 291 61.45 -51.07 37.81
N SER A 292 62.65 -51.47 37.37
CA SER A 292 63.89 -51.25 38.10
C SER A 292 64.39 -49.81 37.98
N PHE A 293 65.20 -49.36 38.95
CA PHE A 293 65.94 -48.10 38.89
C PHE A 293 66.86 -47.96 37.66
N VAL A 294 67.25 -49.07 37.02
CA VAL A 294 68.06 -49.08 35.78
C VAL A 294 67.30 -48.47 34.60
N LYS A 295 65.97 -48.50 34.63
CA LYS A 295 65.12 -47.79 33.67
C LYS A 295 65.43 -46.29 33.61
N ASN A 296 65.89 -45.70 34.72
CA ASN A 296 66.28 -44.29 34.80
C ASN A 296 67.68 -44.02 34.21
N LEU A 297 68.43 -45.06 33.85
CA LEU A 297 69.76 -44.97 33.23
C LEU A 297 69.72 -45.21 31.71
N LEU A 298 68.62 -45.74 31.17
CA LEU A 298 68.36 -45.76 29.73
C LEU A 298 68.01 -44.33 29.27
N PRO A 299 68.53 -43.85 28.13
CA PRO A 299 68.20 -42.51 27.62
C PRO A 299 66.69 -42.40 27.43
N GLN A 300 66.02 -41.68 28.33
CA GLN A 300 64.59 -41.41 28.21
C GLN A 300 64.42 -40.36 27.12
N GLN A 301 63.80 -40.75 26.01
CA GLN A 301 63.30 -39.80 25.04
C GLN A 301 62.09 -39.12 25.70
N ASP A 302 62.25 -37.86 26.09
CA ASP A 302 61.28 -37.08 26.86
C ASP A 302 59.90 -37.02 26.16
N HIS A 303 58.97 -37.86 26.61
CA HIS A 303 57.54 -37.70 26.36
C HIS A 303 56.83 -37.58 27.71
N GLY A 304 56.43 -36.36 28.04
CA GLY A 304 55.78 -36.03 29.31
C GLY A 304 54.43 -36.70 29.49
N GLY A 305 54.17 -37.24 30.69
CA GLY A 305 52.84 -37.77 31.04
C GLY A 305 52.79 -38.72 32.24
N ILE A 306 52.95 -38.15 33.44
CA ILE A 306 52.45 -38.53 34.79
C ILE A 306 51.77 -39.91 35.01
N SER A 307 52.36 -40.64 35.98
CA SER A 307 51.76 -41.53 37.00
C SER A 307 51.40 -42.99 36.65
N SER A 308 52.11 -43.93 37.29
CA SER A 308 51.48 -45.11 37.92
C SER A 308 52.44 -45.75 38.93
N ALA A 309 52.32 -45.37 40.20
CA ALA A 309 53.11 -45.90 41.31
C ALA A 309 52.18 -46.62 42.28
N MET A 310 52.07 -47.95 42.17
CA MET A 310 51.67 -48.87 43.25
C MET A 310 51.62 -50.28 42.65
N PHE A 311 52.60 -51.12 42.93
CA PHE A 311 52.49 -52.57 43.22
C PHE A 311 53.88 -53.21 43.25
N LYS A 312 54.61 -52.93 44.34
CA LYS A 312 55.55 -53.85 45.01
C LYS A 312 54.73 -55.08 45.44
N GLU A 313 55.21 -56.32 45.43
CA GLU A 313 56.30 -56.83 46.26
C GLU A 313 56.41 -58.35 45.95
N SER A 314 57.61 -58.92 46.06
CA SER A 314 57.94 -60.37 46.03
C SER A 314 58.42 -61.02 44.72
N ALA A 315 59.45 -60.45 44.09
CA ALA A 315 60.35 -61.20 43.20
C ALA A 315 61.81 -60.64 43.27
N GLU A 316 62.33 -60.54 44.50
CA GLU A 316 63.78 -60.56 44.81
C GLU A 316 64.33 -61.90 44.30
N ASP A 317 65.31 -62.00 43.38
CA ASP A 317 66.72 -61.70 43.64
C ASP A 317 67.56 -61.83 42.34
N THR A 318 67.12 -61.21 41.25
CA THR A 318 68.01 -60.98 40.09
C THR A 318 68.14 -59.49 39.87
N ALA A 319 69.36 -58.97 40.07
CA ALA A 319 69.66 -57.57 39.85
C ALA A 319 69.24 -57.19 38.42
N PRO A 320 68.39 -56.17 38.25
CA PRO A 320 67.80 -55.80 36.97
C PRO A 320 68.82 -55.54 35.84
N GLU A 321 69.98 -55.01 36.20
CA GLU A 321 71.14 -54.83 35.32
C GLU A 321 71.67 -56.16 34.79
N VAL A 322 71.65 -57.19 35.64
CA VAL A 322 72.13 -58.53 35.33
C VAL A 322 71.13 -59.22 34.42
N ALA A 323 69.83 -59.10 34.69
CA ALA A 323 68.79 -59.62 33.80
C ALA A 323 68.84 -58.95 32.41
N MET A 324 69.01 -57.63 32.36
CA MET A 324 69.22 -56.89 31.11
C MET A 324 70.49 -57.33 30.38
N ALA A 325 71.61 -57.46 31.08
CA ALA A 325 72.88 -57.87 30.47
C ALA A 325 72.84 -59.32 29.98
N GLU A 326 72.15 -60.21 30.68
CA GLU A 326 71.94 -61.60 30.26
C GLU A 326 71.06 -61.69 29.02
N ASP A 327 69.95 -60.95 28.95
CA ASP A 327 69.11 -60.92 27.76
C ASP A 327 69.82 -60.25 26.58
N PHE A 328 70.56 -59.16 26.79
CA PHE A 328 71.36 -58.51 25.75
C PHE A 328 72.46 -59.46 25.22
N LYS A 329 73.10 -60.20 26.13
CA LYS A 329 74.09 -61.23 25.78
C LYS A 329 73.43 -62.38 25.00
N ARG A 330 72.22 -62.80 25.37
CA ARG A 330 71.46 -63.85 24.69
C ARG A 330 71.04 -63.43 23.28
N LEU A 331 70.57 -62.20 23.12
CA LEU A 331 70.23 -61.60 21.82
C LEU A 331 71.45 -61.45 20.89
N LEU A 332 72.56 -60.93 21.41
CA LEU A 332 73.79 -60.84 20.65
C LEU A 332 74.34 -62.23 20.29
N ALA A 333 74.15 -63.24 21.15
CA ALA A 333 74.56 -64.61 20.87
C ALA A 333 73.70 -65.31 19.81
N ALA A 334 72.41 -64.99 19.74
CA ALA A 334 71.48 -65.53 18.74
C ALA A 334 71.70 -64.95 17.33
N LEU A 335 72.35 -63.78 17.21
CA LEU A 335 72.60 -63.14 15.93
C LEU A 335 73.89 -63.63 15.24
N PRO A 336 73.88 -63.80 13.90
CA PRO A 336 75.08 -64.05 13.11
C PRO A 336 76.13 -62.96 13.35
N PRO A 337 77.43 -63.30 13.37
CA PRO A 337 78.50 -62.37 13.73
C PRO A 337 78.59 -61.15 12.82
N GLU A 338 78.11 -61.22 11.57
CA GLU A 338 78.08 -60.10 10.64
C GLU A 338 77.07 -59.03 11.08
N LYS A 339 75.89 -59.43 11.56
CA LYS A 339 74.85 -58.49 12.04
C LYS A 339 75.25 -57.82 13.35
N ARG A 340 75.99 -58.51 14.21
CA ARG A 340 76.56 -57.92 15.44
C ARG A 340 77.49 -56.74 15.14
N LYS A 341 78.30 -56.82 14.08
CA LYS A 341 79.21 -55.72 13.69
C LYS A 341 78.47 -54.49 13.17
N ILE A 342 77.34 -54.68 12.49
CA ILE A 342 76.52 -53.60 11.96
C ILE A 342 75.80 -52.89 13.11
N ILE A 343 75.16 -53.65 14.01
CA ILE A 343 74.48 -53.09 15.19
C ILE A 343 75.47 -52.33 16.08
N GLY A 344 76.68 -52.85 16.27
CA GLY A 344 77.75 -52.14 17.00
C GLY A 344 78.20 -50.84 16.33
N LYS A 345 78.04 -50.71 15.01
CA LYS A 345 78.39 -49.50 14.26
C LYS A 345 77.27 -48.45 14.33
N ASP A 346 76.01 -48.88 14.27
CA ASP A 346 74.84 -47.98 14.34
C ASP A 346 74.61 -47.44 15.75
N LEU A 347 74.81 -48.25 16.80
CA LEU A 347 74.78 -47.79 18.19
C LEU A 347 75.85 -46.74 18.49
N MET A 348 76.95 -46.74 17.73
CA MET A 348 78.01 -45.75 17.87
C MET A 348 77.55 -44.37 17.39
N GLY A 349 76.66 -44.30 16.38
CA GLY A 349 76.08 -43.03 15.92
C GLY A 349 74.98 -42.49 16.83
N LEU A 350 74.24 -43.37 17.52
CA LEU A 350 73.20 -42.95 18.48
C LEU A 350 73.77 -42.29 19.74
N ILE A 351 75.00 -42.67 20.12
CA ILE A 351 75.73 -42.06 21.24
C ILE A 351 76.19 -40.62 20.88
N ASP A 352 76.27 -40.29 19.59
CA ASP A 352 76.79 -39.00 19.10
C ASP A 352 75.68 -37.92 18.86
N GLY A 353 74.39 -38.24 19.03
CA GLY A 353 73.34 -37.26 19.38
C GLY A 353 72.75 -36.31 18.31
N ASP A 354 72.68 -36.68 17.03
CA ASP A 354 72.41 -35.72 15.92
C ASP A 354 71.01 -35.79 15.25
N GLU A 355 70.05 -36.60 15.74
CA GLU A 355 68.80 -36.90 14.98
C GLU A 355 67.50 -36.18 15.44
N VAL A 356 67.53 -35.32 16.46
CA VAL A 356 66.29 -34.80 17.08
C VAL A 356 65.68 -33.56 16.38
N GLU A 357 66.36 -32.90 15.45
CA GLU A 357 65.89 -31.61 14.89
C GLU A 357 64.89 -31.68 13.71
N ARG A 358 64.51 -32.85 13.20
CA ARG A 358 63.77 -32.94 11.90
C ARG A 358 62.25 -33.14 11.96
N MET A 359 61.62 -33.26 13.13
CA MET A 359 60.20 -33.69 13.21
C MET A 359 59.15 -32.61 13.60
N GLN A 360 59.46 -31.31 13.61
CA GLN A 360 58.50 -30.27 14.08
C GLN A 360 58.09 -29.22 13.03
N LYS A 361 57.61 -29.60 11.82
CA LYS A 361 57.32 -28.58 10.80
C LYS A 361 55.99 -28.56 10.04
N ASP A 362 55.02 -29.44 10.30
CA ASP A 362 53.87 -29.58 9.37
C ASP A 362 52.47 -29.40 9.98
N ASP A 363 52.27 -28.50 10.96
CA ASP A 363 50.91 -28.07 11.35
C ASP A 363 50.82 -26.54 11.41
N THR A 364 50.35 -25.94 10.31
CA THR A 364 50.04 -24.49 10.24
C THR A 364 48.52 -24.34 10.14
N PRO A 365 47.84 -23.65 11.10
CA PRO A 365 46.39 -23.50 11.08
C PRO A 365 45.91 -22.53 10.00
N LEU A 366 44.71 -22.81 9.48
CA LEU A 366 43.99 -22.05 8.46
C LEU A 366 43.84 -20.55 8.81
N ASN A 367 43.81 -19.76 7.74
CA ASN A 367 44.00 -18.32 7.62
C ASN A 367 43.00 -17.47 8.44
N LEU A 368 43.46 -16.83 9.53
CA LEU A 368 42.69 -15.93 10.39
C LEU A 368 42.02 -14.75 9.66
N GLU A 369 42.53 -14.39 8.49
CA GLU A 369 42.11 -13.21 7.72
C GLU A 369 40.76 -13.43 7.03
N GLU A 370 40.45 -14.66 6.63
CA GLU A 370 39.14 -15.01 6.03
C GLU A 370 38.03 -14.95 7.09
N GLN A 371 38.32 -15.38 8.32
CA GLN A 371 37.33 -15.37 9.40
C GLN A 371 36.96 -13.96 9.86
N GLN A 372 37.86 -12.98 9.73
CA GLN A 372 37.57 -11.58 10.04
C GLN A 372 36.66 -10.93 9.00
N GLN A 373 36.81 -11.28 7.71
CA GLN A 373 35.97 -10.73 6.64
C GLN A 373 34.51 -11.19 6.75
N GLU A 374 34.28 -12.43 7.14
CA GLU A 374 32.91 -12.95 7.36
C GLU A 374 32.19 -12.20 8.49
N ILE A 375 32.90 -11.82 9.56
CA ILE A 375 32.30 -11.10 10.70
C ILE A 375 31.86 -9.70 10.29
N GLU A 376 32.68 -8.98 9.51
CA GLU A 376 32.34 -7.62 9.04
C GLU A 376 31.13 -7.62 8.10
N GLU A 377 30.97 -8.65 7.27
CA GLU A 377 29.82 -8.76 6.36
C GLU A 377 28.50 -8.98 7.12
N ILE A 378 28.53 -9.78 8.19
CA ILE A 378 27.36 -10.04 9.05
C ILE A 378 26.89 -8.76 9.75
N GLU A 379 27.81 -7.96 10.31
CA GLU A 379 27.45 -6.70 11.00
C GLU A 379 26.78 -5.70 10.04
N LYS A 380 27.25 -5.61 8.80
CA LYS A 380 26.68 -4.72 7.79
C LYS A 380 25.22 -5.09 7.45
N LEU A 381 24.94 -6.39 7.30
CA LEU A 381 23.58 -6.87 7.01
C LEU A 381 22.61 -6.61 8.17
N GLN A 382 23.09 -6.73 9.42
CA GLN A 382 22.28 -6.41 10.61
C GLN A 382 21.89 -4.92 10.68
N GLY A 383 22.81 -4.02 10.31
CA GLY A 383 22.52 -2.58 10.25
C GLY A 383 21.46 -2.20 9.20
N GLU A 384 21.49 -2.85 8.03
CA GLU A 384 20.49 -2.61 6.98
C GLU A 384 19.09 -3.08 7.40
N LEU A 385 18.99 -4.20 8.13
CA LEU A 385 17.72 -4.70 8.67
C LEU A 385 17.09 -3.72 9.68
N GLN A 386 17.88 -3.14 10.59
CA GLN A 386 17.36 -2.15 11.55
C GLN A 386 16.75 -0.93 10.87
N VAL A 387 17.39 -0.40 9.82
CA VAL A 387 16.85 0.75 9.06
C VAL A 387 15.52 0.41 8.38
N GLN A 388 15.39 -0.81 7.85
CA GLN A 388 14.13 -1.26 7.24
C GLN A 388 13.01 -1.44 8.27
N GLU A 389 13.32 -1.92 9.47
CA GLU A 389 12.35 -2.06 10.56
C GLU A 389 11.81 -0.70 11.04
N GLU A 390 12.67 0.31 11.17
CA GLU A 390 12.26 1.67 11.53
C GLU A 390 11.32 2.28 10.48
N TYR A 391 11.65 2.10 9.19
CA TYR A 391 10.81 2.57 8.09
C TYR A 391 9.42 1.89 8.06
N MET A 392 9.37 0.57 8.29
CA MET A 392 8.10 -0.15 8.39
C MET A 392 7.26 0.34 9.58
N LYS A 393 7.90 0.72 10.69
CA LYS A 393 7.20 1.26 11.86
C LYS A 393 6.59 2.64 11.56
N GLU A 394 7.29 3.50 10.84
CA GLU A 394 6.77 4.81 10.40
C GLU A 394 5.54 4.66 9.49
N LEU A 395 5.62 3.77 8.49
CA LEU A 395 4.49 3.49 7.59
C LEU A 395 3.26 2.96 8.34
N LYS A 396 3.44 2.09 9.34
CA LYS A 396 2.34 1.58 10.16
C LYS A 396 1.65 2.70 10.96
N MET A 397 2.40 3.66 11.48
CA MET A 397 1.82 4.81 12.19
C MET A 397 1.03 5.72 11.25
N GLU A 398 1.52 5.94 10.02
CA GLU A 398 0.81 6.78 9.05
C GLU A 398 -0.49 6.12 8.56
N ILE A 399 -0.49 4.80 8.35
CA ILE A 399 -1.72 4.05 8.03
C ILE A 399 -2.74 4.19 9.16
N ALA A 400 -2.33 3.97 10.42
CA ALA A 400 -3.21 4.12 11.57
C ALA A 400 -3.78 5.54 11.70
N ARG A 401 -2.99 6.56 11.35
CA ARG A 401 -3.43 7.96 11.32
C ARG A 401 -4.51 8.18 10.26
N LEU A 402 -4.31 7.67 9.05
CA LEU A 402 -5.27 7.78 7.94
C LEU A 402 -6.56 7.01 8.20
N GLU A 403 -6.48 5.84 8.83
CA GLU A 403 -7.65 5.05 9.22
C GLU A 403 -8.49 5.77 10.29
N ALA A 404 -7.85 6.40 11.27
CA ALA A 404 -8.53 7.22 12.27
C ALA A 404 -9.21 8.47 11.66
N GLU A 405 -8.56 9.11 10.69
CA GLU A 405 -9.12 10.25 9.96
C GLU A 405 -10.33 9.83 9.10
N SER A 406 -10.28 8.64 8.50
CA SER A 406 -11.40 8.07 7.74
C SER A 406 -12.61 7.77 8.63
N LEU A 407 -12.41 7.21 9.82
CA LEU A 407 -13.49 6.89 10.76
C LEU A 407 -14.23 8.15 11.25
N LEU A 408 -13.49 9.23 11.54
CA LEU A 408 -14.11 10.51 11.91
C LEU A 408 -14.94 11.12 10.77
N HIS A 409 -14.56 10.85 9.53
CA HIS A 409 -15.32 11.33 8.37
C HIS A 409 -16.63 10.56 8.16
N GLU A 410 -16.66 9.26 8.50
CA GLU A 410 -17.86 8.43 8.42
C GLU A 410 -18.88 8.74 9.55
N GLU A 411 -18.42 9.02 10.78
CA GLU A 411 -19.32 9.36 11.89
C GLU A 411 -19.88 10.79 11.82
N GLY A 412 -19.24 11.70 11.07
CA GLY A 412 -19.67 13.09 10.92
C GLY A 412 -20.86 13.31 9.96
N PHE A 413 -21.38 12.27 9.31
CA PHE A 413 -22.43 12.39 8.29
C PHE A 413 -23.84 11.94 8.75
N THR A 414 -24.03 11.52 10.01
CA THR A 414 -25.32 11.00 10.50
C THR A 414 -26.15 11.98 11.35
N ASP A 415 -25.63 13.15 11.72
CA ASP A 415 -26.31 14.07 12.66
C ASP A 415 -27.01 15.28 12.01
N LEU A 416 -27.37 15.21 10.72
CA LEU A 416 -28.34 16.15 10.15
C LEU A 416 -29.77 15.64 10.31
N ASP A 417 -30.26 15.83 11.54
CA ASP A 417 -31.56 16.43 11.88
C ASP A 417 -32.73 16.15 10.90
N PHE A 418 -33.31 14.95 11.00
CA PHE A 418 -34.68 14.69 10.56
C PHE A 418 -35.62 14.74 11.78
N GLY A 419 -35.86 15.97 12.25
CA GLY A 419 -36.90 16.28 13.21
C GLY A 419 -38.30 16.29 12.59
N GLU A 420 -39.22 15.61 13.29
CA GLU A 420 -40.68 15.83 13.35
C GLU A 420 -41.54 15.69 12.08
N ALA A 421 -42.21 14.54 11.94
CA ALA A 421 -43.64 14.40 12.31
C ALA A 421 -44.24 13.10 11.73
N GLY A 422 -44.86 12.27 12.58
CA GLY A 422 -45.70 11.18 12.07
C GLY A 422 -45.97 10.04 13.05
N GLN A 423 -46.77 10.29 14.08
CA GLN A 423 -47.38 9.24 14.90
C GLN A 423 -48.18 8.25 14.03
N ARG A 424 -47.83 6.95 14.11
CA ARG A 424 -48.83 5.87 14.07
C ARG A 424 -48.47 4.75 15.05
N PRO A 425 -49.45 4.27 15.83
CA PRO A 425 -49.26 3.18 16.79
C PRO A 425 -49.63 1.83 16.17
N GLY A 426 -49.02 0.78 16.72
CA GLY A 426 -49.65 -0.54 16.78
C GLY A 426 -49.22 -1.54 15.71
N ASP A 427 -48.56 -2.58 16.20
CA ASP A 427 -48.61 -3.99 15.80
C ASP A 427 -47.21 -4.52 15.47
N LEU A 428 -46.52 -5.12 16.45
CA LEU A 428 -46.66 -6.54 16.82
C LEU A 428 -46.42 -7.43 15.59
N LEU A 429 -45.21 -7.98 15.48
CA LEU A 429 -44.98 -9.43 15.34
C LEU A 429 -43.48 -9.75 15.25
N ASP A 430 -43.12 -10.67 16.14
CA ASP A 430 -41.96 -11.54 16.27
C ASP A 430 -41.02 -11.79 15.07
N ALA A 431 -39.72 -11.70 15.41
CA ALA A 431 -38.58 -12.55 14.99
C ALA A 431 -37.86 -12.30 13.63
N PRO A 432 -36.60 -12.76 13.44
CA PRO A 432 -35.67 -13.40 14.39
C PRO A 432 -34.27 -12.73 14.49
N GLU A 433 -33.80 -12.65 15.72
CA GLU A 433 -32.44 -12.32 16.17
C GLU A 433 -31.48 -13.50 15.95
N ALA A 434 -31.34 -13.98 14.70
CA ALA A 434 -30.62 -15.23 14.39
C ALA A 434 -29.46 -15.09 13.39
N VAL A 435 -29.08 -13.88 12.98
CA VAL A 435 -28.03 -13.68 11.96
C VAL A 435 -26.73 -13.09 12.52
N MET A 436 -26.74 -12.50 13.72
CA MET A 436 -25.51 -11.93 14.32
C MET A 436 -24.69 -12.89 15.20
N GLU A 437 -25.19 -14.09 15.53
CA GLU A 437 -24.40 -15.10 16.28
C GLU A 437 -23.54 -16.02 15.39
N ALA A 438 -23.78 -16.04 14.07
CA ALA A 438 -23.02 -16.89 13.15
C ALA A 438 -21.61 -16.34 12.84
N GLU A 439 -21.37 -15.03 12.94
CA GLU A 439 -20.04 -14.45 12.65
C GLU A 439 -19.10 -14.45 13.88
N ARG A 440 -19.62 -14.48 15.11
CA ARG A 440 -18.78 -14.66 16.32
C ARG A 440 -18.30 -16.11 16.50
N SER A 441 -19.08 -17.08 16.02
CA SER A 441 -18.73 -18.50 16.12
C SER A 441 -17.54 -18.90 15.22
N ASN A 442 -17.24 -18.11 14.18
CA ASN A 442 -16.18 -18.44 13.22
C ASN A 442 -14.81 -17.85 13.59
N SER A 443 -14.74 -16.85 14.49
CA SER A 443 -13.45 -16.32 14.97
C SER A 443 -12.85 -17.15 16.11
N GLU A 444 -13.67 -17.79 16.95
CA GLU A 444 -13.18 -18.65 18.04
C GLU A 444 -12.64 -20.00 17.53
N ALA A 445 -13.18 -20.53 16.43
CA ALA A 445 -12.67 -21.78 15.84
C ALA A 445 -11.26 -21.65 15.21
N SER A 446 -10.85 -20.42 14.85
CA SER A 446 -9.53 -20.16 14.26
C SER A 446 -8.42 -20.06 15.32
N SER A 447 -8.70 -19.51 16.50
CA SER A 447 -7.68 -19.39 17.56
C SER A 447 -7.33 -20.74 18.20
N ASP A 448 -8.32 -21.64 18.33
CA ASP A 448 -8.12 -22.97 18.90
C ASP A 448 -7.31 -23.91 17.98
N ALA A 449 -7.30 -23.65 16.67
CA ALA A 449 -6.49 -24.40 15.70
C ALA A 449 -5.01 -23.98 15.74
N GLU A 450 -4.71 -22.69 15.95
CA GLU A 450 -3.35 -22.18 16.10
C GLU A 450 -2.70 -22.62 17.41
N GLU A 451 -3.44 -22.65 18.52
CA GLU A 451 -2.88 -23.08 19.81
C GLU A 451 -2.57 -24.59 19.84
N LYS A 452 -3.35 -25.42 19.14
CA LYS A 452 -3.07 -26.85 19.00
C LYS A 452 -1.88 -27.13 18.07
N SER A 453 -1.68 -26.32 17.04
CA SER A 453 -0.53 -26.43 16.15
C SER A 453 0.78 -26.08 16.86
N GLN A 454 0.79 -25.05 17.72
CA GLN A 454 1.96 -24.69 18.51
C GLN A 454 2.31 -25.73 19.61
N LYS A 455 1.30 -26.36 20.23
CA LYS A 455 1.55 -27.45 21.21
C LYS A 455 2.09 -28.72 20.58
N GLN A 456 1.89 -28.94 19.28
CA GLN A 456 2.39 -30.13 18.58
C GLN A 456 3.81 -29.98 18.04
N GLN A 457 4.37 -28.77 18.05
CA GLN A 457 5.79 -28.52 17.70
C GLN A 457 6.74 -28.57 18.90
N HIS A 458 6.20 -28.69 20.13
CA HIS A 458 6.99 -28.75 21.37
C HIS A 458 6.98 -30.12 22.07
N LEU A 459 6.43 -31.14 21.40
CA LEU A 459 6.52 -32.56 21.73
C LEU A 459 7.30 -33.25 20.62
#